data_AF-A0A2S5DRR6-F1
#
_entry.id   AF-A0A2S5DRR6-F1
#
_cell.length_a   1.000
_cell.length_b   1.000
_cell.length_c   1.000
_cell.angle_alpha   90.00
_cell.angle_beta   90.00
_cell.angle_gamma   90.00
#
_symmetry.space_group_name_H-M   'P 1'
#
loop_
_entity.id
_entity.type
_entity.pdbx_description
1 polymer ?
#
loop_
_entity_poly.entity_id
_entity_poly.type
_entity_poly.pdbx_seq_one_letter_code
_entity_poly.pdbx_strand_id
1 'polypeptide(L)'
;MPPVWEYQWEYIDAPYSGPPDRTNFWMTDEEAKHWHGSTKPGARRLDETRRDRKAQAPIPIGNGNFGAAYSGQDAGKPLPRFDSPDLSKLRYWWTHPAYCGRSDIRVLILEVIRLRRKLESGGKT
;
A
#
# COMPACT_ATOMS: atom_id res chain seq x y z
N MET A 1 -12.58 3.35 -24.21
CA MET A 1 -12.73 2.51 -23.00
C MET A 1 -13.91 3.04 -22.19
N PRO A 2 -14.69 2.19 -21.50
CA PRO A 2 -15.78 2.66 -20.65
C PRO A 2 -15.23 3.50 -19.48
N PRO A 3 -15.95 4.55 -19.04
CA PRO A 3 -15.55 5.39 -17.91
C PRO A 3 -15.52 4.56 -16.62
N VAL A 4 -14.63 4.93 -15.70
CA VAL A 4 -14.58 4.33 -14.36
C VAL A 4 -14.95 5.42 -13.37
N TRP A 5 -16.18 5.38 -12.90
CA TRP A 5 -16.73 6.40 -12.01
C TRP A 5 -16.25 6.19 -10.58
N GLU A 6 -15.72 7.26 -9.99
CA GLU A 6 -15.32 7.31 -8.60
C GLU A 6 -15.91 8.54 -7.90
N TYR A 7 -16.08 8.41 -6.59
CA TYR A 7 -16.76 9.36 -5.72
C TYR A 7 -15.98 9.54 -4.43
N GLN A 8 -16.14 10.69 -3.78
CA GLN A 8 -15.80 10.84 -2.37
C GLN A 8 -16.93 10.32 -1.51
N TRP A 9 -16.56 9.96 -0.29
CA TRP A 9 -17.44 9.38 0.71
C TRP A 9 -17.33 10.18 1.99
N GLU A 10 -18.37 10.14 2.79
CA GLU A 10 -18.36 10.65 4.17
C GLU A 10 -18.51 9.49 5.13
N TYR A 11 -17.95 9.62 6.33
CA TYR A 11 -18.15 8.71 7.45
C TYR A 11 -17.87 9.42 8.77
N ILE A 12 -18.40 8.91 9.88
CA ILE A 12 -18.05 9.41 11.21
C ILE A 12 -16.92 8.54 11.74
N ASP A 13 -15.74 9.14 11.94
CA ASP A 13 -14.59 8.43 12.50
C ASP A 13 -14.69 8.29 14.03
N ALA A 14 -13.94 7.34 14.61
CA ALA A 14 -13.88 7.16 16.05
C ALA A 14 -13.44 8.48 16.71
N PRO A 15 -14.19 9.02 17.70
CA PRO A 15 -15.09 8.34 18.65
C PRO A 15 -16.59 8.21 18.27
N TYR A 16 -16.97 8.23 16.98
CA TYR A 16 -18.37 8.12 16.49
C TYR A 16 -19.30 9.22 17.02
N SER A 17 -18.73 10.33 17.47
CA SER A 17 -19.44 11.52 17.90
C SER A 17 -18.92 12.72 17.10
N GLY A 18 -19.81 13.39 16.38
CA GLY A 18 -19.45 14.52 15.51
C GLY A 18 -20.12 14.46 14.13
N PRO A 19 -19.95 15.52 13.32
CA PRO A 19 -20.38 15.52 11.93
C PRO A 19 -19.56 14.50 11.10
N PRO A 20 -20.12 13.95 10.01
CA PRO A 20 -19.36 13.09 9.10
C PRO A 20 -18.18 13.84 8.45
N ASP A 21 -17.03 13.18 8.40
CA ASP A 21 -15.83 13.65 7.71
C ASP A 21 -15.79 13.11 6.28
N ARG A 22 -15.42 13.98 5.34
CA ARG A 22 -15.28 13.65 3.92
C ARG A 22 -13.90 13.07 3.61
N THR A 23 -13.85 12.03 2.78
CA THR A 23 -12.60 11.44 2.31
C THR A 23 -11.82 12.41 1.42
N ASN A 24 -10.49 12.46 1.59
CA ASN A 24 -9.59 13.22 0.72
C ASN A 24 -9.20 12.47 -0.57
N PHE A 25 -9.79 11.29 -0.79
CA PHE A 25 -9.54 10.43 -1.94
C PHE A 25 -10.87 9.92 -2.52
N TRP A 26 -10.82 9.48 -3.78
CA TRP A 26 -11.97 9.00 -4.53
C TRP A 26 -11.90 7.48 -4.67
N MET A 27 -13.06 6.85 -4.61
CA MET A 27 -13.21 5.40 -4.72
C MET A 27 -14.38 5.05 -5.63
N THR A 28 -14.24 3.93 -6.33
CA THR A 28 -15.39 3.25 -6.94
C THR A 28 -16.30 2.66 -5.86
N ASP A 29 -17.54 2.34 -6.22
CA ASP A 29 -18.47 1.67 -5.29
C ASP A 29 -17.89 0.32 -4.78
N GLU A 30 -17.09 -0.37 -5.59
CA GLU A 30 -16.46 -1.64 -5.20
C GLU A 30 -15.31 -1.45 -4.22
N GLU A 31 -14.42 -0.49 -4.47
CA GLU A 31 -13.33 -0.16 -3.53
C GLU A 31 -13.88 0.34 -2.20
N ALA A 32 -14.97 1.12 -2.24
CA ALA A 32 -15.63 1.63 -1.05
C ALA A 32 -16.13 0.50 -0.15
N LYS A 33 -16.57 -0.65 -0.67
CA LYS A 33 -16.97 -1.81 0.17
C LYS A 33 -15.83 -2.32 1.05
N HIS A 34 -14.59 -2.23 0.55
CA HIS A 34 -13.40 -2.73 1.23
C HIS A 34 -12.70 -1.68 2.11
N TRP A 35 -13.13 -0.43 2.05
CA TRP A 35 -12.56 0.68 2.83
C TRP A 35 -13.00 0.62 4.30
N HIS A 36 -12.14 1.03 5.24
CA HIS A 36 -12.41 0.94 6.69
C HIS A 36 -13.65 1.72 7.14
N GLY A 37 -13.99 2.81 6.44
CA GLY A 37 -15.12 3.67 6.72
C GLY A 37 -16.47 3.12 6.23
N SER A 38 -16.47 2.07 5.41
CA SER A 38 -17.65 1.60 4.66
C SER A 38 -18.80 1.11 5.53
N THR A 39 -18.48 0.62 6.72
CA THR A 39 -19.43 0.06 7.70
C THR A 39 -19.62 0.98 8.90
N LYS A 40 -19.03 2.18 8.88
CA LYS A 40 -19.10 3.12 10.01
C LYS A 40 -20.38 3.95 9.95
N PRO A 41 -20.85 4.49 11.10
CA PRO A 41 -21.95 5.45 11.12
C PRO A 41 -21.70 6.64 10.19
N GLY A 42 -22.74 7.12 9.52
CA GLY A 42 -22.64 8.23 8.56
C GLY A 42 -21.96 7.89 7.23
N ALA A 43 -21.58 6.63 7.01
CA ALA A 43 -21.01 6.18 5.74
C ALA A 43 -21.98 6.43 4.57
N ARG A 44 -21.63 7.35 3.68
CA ARG A 44 -22.42 7.63 2.47
C ARG A 44 -21.57 8.11 1.30
N ARG A 45 -22.04 7.81 0.10
CA ARG A 45 -21.47 8.31 -1.16
C ARG A 45 -21.91 9.75 -1.41
N LEU A 46 -21.01 10.59 -1.90
CA LEU A 46 -21.32 11.95 -2.35
C LEU A 46 -21.42 12.01 -3.88
N ASP A 47 -22.64 11.90 -4.41
CA ASP A 47 -22.90 11.82 -5.87
C ASP A 47 -22.41 13.07 -6.63
N GLU A 48 -22.46 14.24 -6.00
CA GLU A 48 -21.94 15.51 -6.54
C GLU A 48 -20.44 15.51 -6.84
N THR A 49 -19.68 14.57 -6.25
CA THR A 49 -18.21 14.46 -6.42
C THR A 49 -17.80 13.50 -7.52
N ARG A 50 -18.78 12.98 -8.27
CA ARG A 50 -18.58 12.01 -9.36
C ARG A 50 -17.57 12.51 -10.37
N ARG A 51 -16.52 11.72 -10.61
CA ARG A 51 -15.55 11.98 -11.67
C ARG A 51 -15.13 10.69 -12.37
N ASP A 52 -14.70 10.81 -13.63
CA ASP A 52 -14.10 9.69 -14.35
C ASP A 52 -12.64 9.58 -13.95
N ARG A 53 -12.26 8.44 -13.34
CA ARG A 53 -10.88 8.11 -12.96
C ARG A 53 -9.94 8.20 -14.15
N LYS A 54 -10.37 7.76 -15.33
CA LYS A 54 -9.52 7.72 -16.53
C LYS A 54 -9.27 9.10 -17.12
N ALA A 55 -10.11 10.07 -16.79
CA ALA A 55 -9.94 11.46 -17.17
C ALA A 55 -9.06 12.25 -16.18
N GLN A 56 -8.74 11.68 -15.01
CA GLN A 56 -7.86 12.33 -14.05
C GLN A 56 -6.42 12.23 -14.50
N ALA A 57 -5.64 13.29 -14.24
CA ALA A 57 -4.20 13.19 -14.33
C ALA A 57 -3.74 12.03 -13.42
N PRO A 58 -2.80 11.19 -13.87
CA PRO A 58 -2.25 10.13 -13.02
C PRO A 58 -1.77 10.78 -11.72
N ILE A 59 -2.19 10.23 -10.58
CA ILE A 59 -1.70 10.68 -9.28
C ILE A 59 -0.18 10.60 -9.36
N PRO A 60 0.55 11.71 -9.12
CA PRO A 60 1.99 11.66 -9.09
C PRO A 60 2.38 10.56 -8.12
N ILE A 61 3.15 9.58 -8.60
CA ILE A 61 3.70 8.55 -7.73
C ILE A 61 4.43 9.31 -6.62
N GLY A 62 3.89 9.26 -5.41
CA GLY A 62 4.41 10.02 -4.28
C GLY A 62 3.69 11.28 -3.82
N ASN A 63 2.37 11.35 -3.89
CA ASN A 63 1.68 12.41 -3.16
C ASN A 63 1.71 12.11 -1.64
N GLY A 64 2.68 12.74 -0.96
CA GLY A 64 3.18 12.48 0.39
C GLY A 64 4.69 12.21 0.35
N ASN A 65 5.45 12.57 1.41
CA ASN A 65 6.93 12.40 1.49
C ASN A 65 7.45 10.99 1.11
N PHE A 66 6.59 9.99 1.00
CA PHE A 66 6.92 8.59 0.74
C PHE A 66 7.09 8.18 -0.72
N GLY A 67 6.71 9.00 -1.72
CA GLY A 67 6.92 8.58 -3.11
C GLY A 67 7.53 9.59 -4.06
N ALA A 68 7.93 10.79 -3.58
CA ALA A 68 8.81 11.65 -4.37
C ALA A 68 10.07 10.89 -4.83
N ALA A 69 10.55 9.94 -4.01
CA ALA A 69 11.67 9.03 -4.35
C ALA A 69 11.39 8.04 -5.50
N TYR A 70 10.12 7.88 -5.90
CA TYR A 70 9.69 7.03 -7.01
C TYR A 70 9.13 7.86 -8.18
N SER A 71 9.34 9.18 -8.17
CA SER A 71 9.05 10.08 -9.29
C SER A 71 10.30 10.28 -10.15
N GLY A 72 10.13 10.61 -11.43
CA GLY A 72 11.25 10.86 -12.35
C GLY A 72 11.49 9.73 -13.36
N GLN A 73 12.68 9.72 -13.97
CA GLN A 73 13.02 8.87 -15.13
C GLN A 73 12.92 7.36 -14.86
N ASP A 74 12.90 6.97 -13.58
CA ASP A 74 12.85 5.57 -13.13
C ASP A 74 11.46 5.12 -12.67
N ALA A 75 10.46 6.02 -12.63
CA ALA A 75 9.11 5.76 -12.12
C ALA A 75 8.37 4.62 -12.86
N GLY A 76 8.70 4.41 -14.14
CA GLY A 76 8.15 3.34 -14.96
C GLY A 76 9.08 2.14 -15.17
N LYS A 77 10.29 2.16 -14.59
CA LYS A 77 11.24 1.04 -14.73
C LYS A 77 10.84 -0.09 -13.78
N PRO A 78 11.04 -1.36 -14.19
CA PRO A 78 10.85 -2.47 -13.27
C PRO A 78 11.76 -2.28 -12.05
N LEU A 79 11.27 -2.72 -10.88
CA LEU A 79 12.12 -2.76 -9.69
C LEU A 79 13.38 -3.59 -9.99
N PRO A 80 14.55 -3.18 -9.48
CA PRO A 80 15.76 -3.98 -9.61
C PRO A 80 15.50 -5.41 -9.14
N ARG A 81 16.13 -6.37 -9.81
CA ARG A 81 16.10 -7.76 -9.36
C ARG A 81 16.62 -7.81 -7.92
N PHE A 82 15.81 -8.38 -7.04
CA PHE A 82 16.22 -8.60 -5.67
C PHE A 82 17.13 -9.82 -5.60
N ASP A 83 18.40 -9.59 -5.35
CA ASP A 83 19.39 -10.64 -5.19
C ASP A 83 19.46 -11.05 -3.72
N SER A 84 18.94 -12.25 -3.44
CA SER A 84 18.98 -12.87 -2.11
C SER A 84 20.43 -13.01 -1.63
N PRO A 85 20.79 -12.51 -0.44
CA PRO A 85 22.08 -12.78 0.15
C PRO A 85 22.27 -14.26 0.44
N ASP A 86 23.52 -14.69 0.54
CA ASP A 86 23.83 -16.03 1.03
C ASP A 86 23.32 -16.25 2.46
N LEU A 87 22.94 -17.50 2.77
CA LEU A 87 22.41 -17.90 4.07
C LEU A 87 23.40 -17.62 5.21
N SER A 88 24.70 -17.74 4.96
CA SER A 88 25.74 -17.45 5.97
C SER A 88 25.73 -15.99 6.36
N LYS A 89 25.52 -15.10 5.39
CA LYS A 89 25.42 -13.65 5.59
C LYS A 89 24.16 -13.28 6.38
N LEU A 90 23.02 -13.89 6.05
CA LEU A 90 21.78 -13.71 6.81
C LEU A 90 21.93 -14.15 8.27
N ARG A 91 22.56 -15.32 8.50
CA ARG A 91 22.85 -15.82 9.86
C ARG A 91 23.82 -14.92 10.62
N TYR A 92 24.82 -14.37 9.94
CA TYR A 92 25.76 -13.43 10.55
C TYR A 92 25.04 -12.16 11.02
N TRP A 93 24.19 -11.56 10.19
CA TRP A 93 23.39 -10.40 10.58
C TRP A 93 22.39 -10.67 11.69
N TRP A 94 21.78 -11.86 11.70
CA TRP A 94 20.88 -12.28 12.77
C TRP A 94 21.59 -12.39 14.12
N THR A 95 22.80 -12.96 14.12
CA THR A 95 23.61 -13.15 15.35
C THR A 95 24.30 -11.87 15.79
N HIS A 96 24.65 -10.99 14.85
CA HIS A 96 25.38 -9.75 15.10
C HIS A 96 24.63 -8.55 14.50
N PRO A 97 23.47 -8.16 15.08
CA PRO A 97 22.64 -7.09 14.52
C PRO A 97 23.36 -5.72 14.45
N ALA A 98 24.39 -5.51 15.27
CA ALA A 98 25.23 -4.31 15.21
C ALA A 98 26.01 -4.17 13.88
N TYR A 99 26.22 -5.27 13.15
CA TYR A 99 26.89 -5.31 11.83
C TYR A 99 25.87 -5.33 10.67
N CYS A 100 24.59 -5.11 10.97
CA CYS A 100 23.49 -5.07 10.01
C CYS A 100 23.06 -3.61 9.81
N GLY A 101 23.34 -3.04 8.64
CA GLY A 101 22.90 -1.69 8.30
C GLY A 101 21.37 -1.59 8.16
N ARG A 102 20.84 -0.36 8.14
CA ARG A 102 19.38 -0.14 7.96
C ARG A 102 18.84 -0.74 6.65
N SER A 103 19.63 -0.73 5.58
CA SER A 103 19.30 -1.40 4.32
C SER A 103 19.30 -2.92 4.46
N ASP A 104 20.26 -3.48 5.20
CA ASP A 104 20.42 -4.92 5.39
C ASP A 104 19.31 -5.52 6.25
N ILE A 105 18.81 -4.78 7.23
CA ILE A 105 17.65 -5.19 8.04
C ILE A 105 16.43 -5.45 7.16
N ARG A 106 16.18 -4.60 6.16
CA ARG A 106 15.06 -4.80 5.22
C ARG A 106 15.24 -6.10 4.43
N VAL A 107 16.45 -6.36 3.95
CA VAL A 107 16.80 -7.58 3.22
C VAL A 107 16.59 -8.82 4.11
N LEU A 108 17.06 -8.78 5.35
CA LEU A 108 16.90 -9.85 6.34
C LEU A 108 15.42 -10.18 6.59
N ILE A 109 14.58 -9.16 6.80
CA ILE A 109 13.13 -9.33 7.02
C ILE A 109 12.48 -9.98 5.79
N LEU A 110 12.79 -9.49 4.59
CA LEU A 110 12.22 -10.01 3.34
C LEU A 110 12.61 -11.48 3.13
N GLU A 111 13.86 -11.85 3.41
CA GLU A 111 14.32 -13.24 3.29
C GLU A 111 13.69 -14.17 4.33
N VAL A 112 13.52 -13.72 5.58
CA VAL A 112 12.81 -14.51 6.62
C VAL A 112 11.36 -14.78 6.19
N ILE A 113 10.64 -13.77 5.70
CA ILE A 113 9.27 -13.94 5.19
C ILE A 113 9.23 -14.90 4.00
N ARG A 114 10.15 -14.75 3.05
CA ARG A 114 10.25 -15.63 1.88
C ARG A 114 10.51 -17.08 2.29
N LEU A 115 11.47 -17.33 3.17
CA LEU A 115 11.79 -18.67 3.66
C LEU A 115 10.61 -19.29 4.39
N ARG A 116 9.92 -18.52 5.25
CA ARG A 116 8.72 -18.98 5.95
C ARG A 116 7.60 -19.37 4.99
N ARG A 117 7.29 -18.54 4.00
CA ARG A 117 6.29 -18.85 2.97
C ARG A 117 6.64 -20.11 2.17
N LYS A 118 7.93 -20.31 1.87
CA LYS A 118 8.40 -21.55 1.22
C LYS A 118 8.18 -22.77 2.09
N LEU A 119 8.46 -22.70 3.40
CA LEU A 119 8.19 -23.79 4.34
C LEU A 119 6.69 -24.09 4.43
N GLU A 120 5.85 -23.06 4.53
CA GLU A 120 4.39 -23.19 4.58
C GLU A 120 3.80 -23.74 3.27
N SER A 121 4.43 -23.45 2.12
CA SER A 121 4.01 -23.96 0.80
C SER A 121 4.57 -25.36 0.51
N GLY A 122 5.77 -25.68 1.01
CA GLY A 122 6.43 -26.98 0.87
C GLY A 122 5.97 -28.03 1.90
N GLY A 123 5.26 -27.62 2.95
CA GLY A 123 4.58 -28.52 3.89
C GLY A 123 3.17 -28.93 3.45
N LYS A 124 2.73 -28.52 2.25
CA LYS A 124 1.50 -28.99 1.60
C LYS A 124 1.83 -30.08 0.59
N THR A 125 2.17 -31.25 1.08
CA THR A 125 2.18 -32.53 0.34
C THR A 125 1.63 -33.61 1.24
#